data_AF-A0A1W4WS58-F1
#
_entry.id   AF-A0A1W4WS58-F1
#
_cell.length_a   1.000
_cell.length_b   1.000
_cell.length_c   1.000
_cell.angle_alpha   90.00
_cell.angle_beta   90.00
_cell.angle_gamma   90.00
#
_symmetry.space_group_name_H-M   'P 1'
#
loop_
_entity.id
_entity.type
_entity.pdbx_description
1 polymer ?
#
loop_
_entity_poly.entity_id
_entity_poly.type
_entity_poly.pdbx_seq_one_letter_code
_entity_poly.pdbx_strand_id
1 'polypeptide(L)'
;MELAENIIQKRPEGLSSPSKKKQRKYQHTLTKQTGAKCTIFPTKHIGICNSGLVNGLSEEVVYEHFSKYGKIEQILMLPGKSCCFVSFDDIKCSTKAFNNINGVLNIAQYLKPVFLSFVENIPESLIEANLKHDSDPPNGLIILENFITDSEERAFLALNDFNRLGSSLKHRQVKHYGYEFKYDINNVDLNCPLEEKIPKECDILWERLRIAYPQLIFVEPDQLTVNCYKPGQGIPSHVDTHSAFEDPIFILSLGSAIVMDFKNDNGDHHSLLIPQKSFVIMSGESRYAYTHGITPRKLDILQTKAGLTVFHRAIRVSFTFRKVRNGKCCCKFHSKCDSYLRTHEKSYTAFGQLAERVEETHVHKVYENIAQHFSETRHKPWPNVVDFIKSFETGSLLVDVGCGNGKYMNCGQNIFQIGLDTSISLLNVCREKQYQVLLGNCLRIPLLDNVADGAISIAVIHHLSTEERRFSAIRELLRILKAGGRVLVYVWAKEQKHRNEKSSYLKQDRKNRRCEENEAVSNEKLTLVDGVEIPIHTNRTQFKHQDVLVPWKLKKNSGKSLNTGTDESQTFLRYYHVFKEGELENMCAQFNSKLLHSYYDQGNWCVILEKK
;
A
#
# COMPACT_ATOMS: atom_id res chain seq x y z
N MET A 1 42.82 -6.88 -63.45
CA MET A 1 43.93 -6.00 -63.06
C MET A 1 43.65 -4.66 -63.72
N GLU A 2 43.73 -3.58 -62.93
CA GLU A 2 43.36 -2.18 -63.28
C GLU A 2 41.85 -1.90 -63.30
N LEU A 3 41.27 -0.90 -62.63
CA LEU A 3 41.75 0.23 -61.83
C LEU A 3 40.76 0.46 -60.65
N ALA A 4 41.23 0.37 -59.41
CA ALA A 4 40.50 0.85 -58.24
C ALA A 4 41.01 2.25 -57.91
N GLU A 5 40.27 3.29 -58.32
CA GLU A 5 40.60 4.67 -58.01
C GLU A 5 40.44 4.96 -56.51
N ASN A 6 41.53 5.48 -55.95
CA ASN A 6 41.66 6.00 -54.60
C ASN A 6 40.66 7.13 -54.31
N ILE A 7 39.66 6.86 -53.47
CA ILE A 7 39.07 7.90 -52.60
C ILE A 7 39.65 7.70 -51.21
N ILE A 8 40.78 8.36 -50.95
CA ILE A 8 41.31 8.56 -49.60
C ILE A 8 40.27 9.39 -48.84
N GLN A 9 39.45 8.72 -48.02
CA GLN A 9 38.56 9.37 -47.06
C GLN A 9 39.42 10.15 -46.05
N LYS A 10 39.56 11.46 -46.28
CA LYS A 10 40.21 12.38 -45.34
C LYS A 10 39.54 12.27 -43.96
N ARG A 11 40.34 12.06 -42.92
CA ARG A 11 39.94 12.15 -41.51
C ARG A 11 39.28 13.52 -41.25
N PRO A 12 38.15 13.58 -40.53
CA PRO A 12 37.60 14.83 -40.02
C PRO A 12 38.64 15.61 -39.22
N GLU A 13 38.68 16.94 -39.39
CA GLU A 13 39.53 17.83 -38.61
C GLU A 13 39.31 17.62 -37.10
N GLY A 14 40.41 17.52 -36.37
CA GLY A 14 40.43 16.92 -35.04
C GLY A 14 39.95 17.85 -33.93
N LEU A 15 38.99 17.37 -33.14
CA LEU A 15 38.64 17.93 -31.83
C LEU A 15 39.88 18.11 -30.92
N SER A 16 39.85 19.11 -30.03
CA SER A 16 40.91 19.36 -29.03
C SER A 16 41.12 18.14 -28.10
N SER A 17 42.30 18.02 -27.47
CA SER A 17 42.66 16.85 -26.66
C SER A 17 41.65 16.53 -25.53
N PRO A 18 41.06 17.51 -24.82
CA PRO A 18 40.02 17.25 -23.82
C PRO A 18 38.70 16.78 -24.43
N SER A 19 38.36 17.28 -25.62
CA SER A 19 37.14 16.93 -26.36
C SER A 19 37.19 15.51 -26.94
N LYS A 20 38.36 15.04 -27.37
CA LYS A 20 38.58 13.64 -27.79
C LYS A 20 38.37 12.64 -26.65
N LYS A 21 38.78 12.97 -25.43
CA LYS A 21 38.54 12.12 -24.24
C LYS A 21 37.06 12.03 -23.90
N LYS A 22 36.32 13.14 -24.01
CA LYS A 22 34.86 13.18 -23.82
C LYS A 22 34.12 12.38 -24.91
N GLN A 23 34.52 12.51 -26.17
CA GLN A 23 33.92 11.76 -27.27
C GLN A 23 34.05 10.24 -27.06
N ARG A 24 35.23 9.74 -26.69
CA ARG A 24 35.43 8.31 -26.39
C ARG A 24 34.55 7.82 -25.23
N LYS A 25 34.39 8.64 -24.20
CA LYS A 25 33.50 8.32 -23.06
C LYS A 25 32.04 8.18 -23.50
N TYR A 26 31.56 9.10 -24.34
CA TYR A 26 30.17 9.08 -24.80
C TYR A 26 29.93 7.97 -25.84
N GLN A 27 30.89 7.67 -26.71
CA GLN A 27 30.84 6.51 -27.62
C GLN A 27 30.73 5.19 -26.85
N HIS A 28 31.56 5.01 -25.82
CA HIS A 28 31.47 3.83 -24.96
C HIS A 28 30.10 3.72 -24.27
N THR A 29 29.54 4.86 -23.84
CA THR A 29 28.21 4.91 -23.22
C THR A 29 27.11 4.54 -24.21
N LEU A 30 27.16 5.07 -25.44
CA LEU A 30 26.23 4.75 -26.53
C LEU A 30 26.23 3.24 -26.80
N THR A 31 27.40 2.64 -27.05
CA THR A 31 27.52 1.20 -27.32
C THR A 31 27.01 0.36 -26.15
N LYS A 32 27.33 0.73 -24.90
CA LYS A 32 26.84 0.01 -23.72
C LYS A 32 25.31 0.10 -23.56
N GLN A 33 24.72 1.25 -23.88
CA GLN A 33 23.29 1.50 -23.66
C GLN A 33 22.39 0.94 -24.76
N THR A 34 22.90 0.82 -25.99
CA THR A 34 22.12 0.53 -27.19
C THR A 34 22.57 -0.75 -27.91
N GLY A 35 23.79 -1.25 -27.64
CA GLY A 35 24.39 -2.34 -28.41
C GLY A 35 24.91 -1.92 -29.79
N ALA A 36 24.75 -0.65 -30.19
CA ALA A 36 25.23 -0.17 -31.49
C ALA A 36 26.77 -0.10 -31.53
N LYS A 37 27.35 -0.62 -32.62
CA LYS A 37 28.80 -0.62 -32.84
C LYS A 37 29.23 0.71 -33.46
N CYS A 38 30.03 1.47 -32.70
CA CYS A 38 30.62 2.72 -33.19
C CYS A 38 31.79 2.41 -34.14
N THR A 39 31.86 3.13 -35.25
CA THR A 39 32.95 3.01 -36.23
C THR A 39 33.63 4.35 -36.49
N ILE A 40 34.87 4.28 -36.96
CA ILE A 40 35.64 5.44 -37.41
C ILE A 40 35.38 5.77 -38.88
N PHE A 41 34.81 4.83 -39.64
CA PHE A 41 34.49 5.01 -41.05
C PHE A 41 33.12 5.69 -41.19
N PRO A 42 32.96 6.67 -42.09
CA PRO A 42 31.67 7.31 -42.30
C PRO A 42 30.60 6.31 -42.77
N THR A 43 29.46 6.33 -42.09
CA THR A 43 28.27 5.55 -42.45
C THR A 43 27.08 6.48 -42.58
N LYS A 44 25.96 5.98 -43.12
CA LYS A 44 24.72 6.77 -43.21
C LYS A 44 24.07 7.05 -41.85
N HIS A 45 24.49 6.34 -40.80
CA HIS A 45 23.92 6.40 -39.45
C HIS A 45 24.84 7.16 -38.48
N ILE A 46 24.28 8.15 -37.79
CA ILE A 46 24.96 8.92 -36.74
C ILE A 46 24.26 8.68 -35.42
N GLY A 47 25.01 8.26 -34.39
CA GLY A 47 24.58 8.30 -33.01
C GLY A 47 24.93 9.64 -32.36
N ILE A 48 23.94 10.31 -31.77
CA ILE A 48 24.12 11.46 -30.88
C ILE A 48 24.35 10.89 -29.48
N CYS A 49 25.60 10.93 -29.00
CA CYS A 49 26.05 10.08 -27.90
C CYS A 49 25.72 10.61 -26.49
N ASN A 50 25.49 11.92 -26.34
CA ASN A 50 25.31 12.58 -25.03
C ASN A 50 24.01 13.39 -24.93
N SER A 51 23.10 13.19 -25.87
CA SER A 51 21.82 13.87 -25.87
C SER A 51 20.75 12.99 -26.52
N GLY A 52 19.58 12.95 -25.89
CA GLY A 52 18.42 12.16 -26.26
C GLY A 52 17.24 12.56 -25.35
N LEU A 53 16.18 11.75 -25.32
CA LEU A 53 14.93 12.09 -24.64
C LEU A 53 15.11 12.40 -23.14
N VAL A 54 15.98 11.64 -22.44
CA VAL A 54 16.28 11.88 -21.00
C VAL A 54 16.89 13.25 -20.74
N ASN A 55 17.58 13.81 -21.73
CA ASN A 55 18.24 15.10 -21.63
C ASN A 55 17.38 16.26 -22.14
N GLY A 56 16.13 15.99 -22.53
CA GLY A 56 15.18 16.99 -23.06
C GLY A 56 15.36 17.30 -24.54
N LEU A 57 16.13 16.50 -25.29
CA LEU A 57 16.26 16.67 -26.74
C LEU A 57 15.03 16.08 -27.43
N SER A 58 14.33 16.87 -28.25
CA SER A 58 13.18 16.44 -29.03
C SER A 58 13.58 16.09 -30.47
N GLU A 59 12.75 15.30 -31.14
CA GLU A 59 12.96 14.95 -32.54
C GLU A 59 12.91 16.16 -33.47
N GLU A 60 12.04 17.14 -33.21
CA GLU A 60 11.95 18.36 -34.02
C GLU A 60 13.25 19.16 -33.96
N VAL A 61 13.87 19.25 -32.78
CA VAL A 61 15.17 19.92 -32.61
C VAL A 61 16.26 19.18 -33.38
N VAL A 62 16.24 17.85 -33.35
CA VAL A 62 17.18 17.03 -34.15
C VAL A 62 16.93 17.26 -35.64
N TYR A 63 15.69 17.18 -36.10
CA TYR A 63 15.32 17.38 -37.49
C TYR A 63 15.71 18.78 -37.98
N GLU A 64 15.39 19.84 -37.22
CA GLU A 64 15.72 21.23 -37.55
C GLU A 64 17.22 21.44 -37.79
N HIS A 65 18.06 20.81 -36.97
CA HIS A 65 19.50 20.98 -37.05
C HIS A 65 20.18 20.05 -38.07
N PHE A 66 19.70 18.83 -38.21
CA PHE A 66 20.33 17.81 -39.07
C PHE A 66 19.82 17.86 -40.52
N SER A 67 18.58 18.27 -40.77
CA SER A 67 17.99 18.34 -42.13
C SER A 67 18.71 19.34 -43.04
N LYS A 68 19.42 20.32 -42.46
CA LYS A 68 20.27 21.30 -43.18
C LYS A 68 21.40 20.65 -43.97
N TYR A 69 21.79 19.42 -43.65
CA TYR A 69 22.93 18.73 -44.27
C TYR A 69 22.52 17.68 -45.32
N GLY A 70 21.22 17.40 -45.47
CA GLY A 70 20.69 16.45 -46.44
C GLY A 70 19.37 15.84 -46.00
N LYS A 71 18.77 15.03 -46.88
CA LYS A 71 17.52 14.31 -46.59
C LYS A 71 17.75 13.23 -45.52
N ILE A 72 16.92 13.28 -44.48
CA ILE A 72 16.93 12.35 -43.35
C ILE A 72 15.97 11.19 -43.69
N GLU A 73 16.49 9.96 -43.62
CA GLU A 73 15.75 8.72 -43.80
C GLU A 73 14.94 8.39 -42.54
N GLN A 74 15.57 8.55 -41.37
CA GLN A 74 14.99 8.19 -40.08
C GLN A 74 15.64 8.96 -38.94
N ILE A 75 14.84 9.38 -37.95
CA ILE A 75 15.33 9.77 -36.62
C ILE A 75 14.81 8.73 -35.63
N LEU A 76 15.71 8.18 -34.82
CA LEU A 76 15.36 7.20 -33.79
C LEU A 76 15.70 7.76 -32.42
N MET A 77 14.69 8.31 -31.77
CA MET A 77 14.74 8.73 -30.38
C MET A 77 14.47 7.52 -29.48
N LEU A 78 15.24 7.35 -28.40
CA LEU A 78 15.19 6.15 -27.55
C LEU A 78 14.65 6.46 -26.16
N PRO A 79 13.52 5.85 -25.73
CA PRO A 79 12.96 6.06 -24.38
C PRO A 79 13.97 5.70 -23.29
N GLY A 80 14.11 6.57 -22.27
CA GLY A 80 14.97 6.31 -21.12
C GLY A 80 16.48 6.31 -21.41
N LYS A 81 16.91 6.72 -22.60
CA LYS A 81 18.34 6.83 -22.97
C LYS A 81 18.77 8.28 -23.18
N SER A 82 20.06 8.53 -22.92
CA SER A 82 20.73 9.82 -23.15
C SER A 82 21.35 9.91 -24.55
N CYS A 83 20.77 9.21 -25.50
CA CYS A 83 21.26 9.12 -26.88
C CYS A 83 20.11 8.88 -27.86
N CYS A 84 20.34 9.20 -29.12
CA CYS A 84 19.43 8.97 -30.23
C CYS A 84 20.23 8.77 -31.53
N PHE A 85 19.56 8.34 -32.60
CA PHE A 85 20.18 8.11 -33.90
C PHE A 85 19.53 8.96 -34.99
N VAL A 86 20.34 9.34 -35.98
CA VAL A 86 19.90 10.01 -37.21
C VAL A 86 20.48 9.24 -38.39
N SER A 87 19.63 8.84 -39.32
CA SER A 87 19.99 8.15 -40.56
C SER A 87 19.73 9.08 -41.74
N PHE A 88 20.74 9.27 -42.60
CA PHE A 88 20.61 10.04 -43.84
C PHE A 88 20.45 9.10 -45.04
N ASP A 89 19.87 9.61 -46.13
CA ASP A 89 19.78 8.86 -47.40
C ASP A 89 21.18 8.59 -48.01
N ASP A 90 22.19 9.43 -47.73
CA ASP A 90 23.56 9.32 -48.27
C ASP A 90 24.63 9.56 -47.19
N ILE A 91 25.71 8.78 -47.26
CA ILE A 91 26.93 8.89 -46.44
C ILE A 91 27.59 10.27 -46.58
N LYS A 92 27.47 10.92 -47.75
CA LYS A 92 28.00 12.29 -47.92
C LYS A 92 27.30 13.28 -47.00
N CYS A 93 25.99 13.13 -46.79
CA CYS A 93 25.19 14.01 -45.94
C CYS A 93 25.55 13.82 -44.46
N SER A 94 25.65 12.56 -44.02
CA SER A 94 26.08 12.24 -42.65
C SER A 94 27.50 12.73 -42.36
N THR A 95 28.42 12.61 -43.32
CA THR A 95 29.80 13.11 -43.18
C THR A 95 29.83 14.63 -43.04
N LYS A 96 29.03 15.35 -43.85
CA LYS A 96 28.90 16.82 -43.75
C LYS A 96 28.34 17.22 -42.39
N ALA A 97 27.27 16.57 -41.92
CA ALA A 97 26.71 16.83 -40.60
C ALA A 97 27.78 16.59 -39.52
N PHE A 98 28.41 15.42 -39.51
CA PHE A 98 29.43 15.07 -38.52
C PHE A 98 30.55 16.11 -38.42
N ASN A 99 31.09 16.56 -39.56
CA ASN A 99 32.20 17.52 -39.56
C ASN A 99 31.80 18.92 -39.08
N ASN A 100 30.56 19.35 -39.31
CA ASN A 100 30.12 20.71 -38.99
C ASN A 100 29.59 20.86 -37.56
N ILE A 101 28.96 19.82 -37.00
CA ILE A 101 28.24 19.95 -35.72
C ILE A 101 28.80 19.10 -34.57
N ASN A 102 29.67 18.12 -34.83
CA ASN A 102 30.25 17.29 -33.78
C ASN A 102 31.13 18.14 -32.83
N GLY A 103 30.76 18.17 -31.55
CA GLY A 103 31.47 18.90 -30.50
C GLY A 103 31.28 20.42 -30.52
N VAL A 104 30.40 20.94 -31.39
CA VAL A 104 30.16 22.38 -31.56
C VAL A 104 28.69 22.74 -31.33
N LEU A 105 27.75 21.90 -31.81
CA LEU A 105 26.33 22.22 -31.76
C LEU A 105 25.77 22.11 -30.33
N ASN A 106 25.31 23.22 -29.77
CA ASN A 106 24.91 23.36 -28.36
C ASN A 106 23.45 22.99 -28.07
N ILE A 107 23.01 21.82 -28.54
CA ILE A 107 21.64 21.33 -28.33
C ILE A 107 21.53 20.29 -27.20
N ALA A 108 22.63 19.94 -26.52
CA ALA A 108 22.57 19.04 -25.37
C ALA A 108 22.13 19.78 -24.09
N GLN A 109 21.79 19.04 -23.03
CA GLN A 109 21.31 19.59 -21.76
C GLN A 109 22.23 20.72 -21.24
N TYR A 110 21.61 21.84 -20.84
CA TYR A 110 22.30 23.08 -20.43
C TYR A 110 23.10 23.74 -21.56
N LEU A 111 22.62 23.66 -22.81
CA LEU A 111 23.26 24.25 -24.00
C LEU A 111 24.70 23.78 -24.19
N LYS A 112 24.96 22.51 -23.88
CA LYS A 112 26.26 21.88 -24.07
C LYS A 112 26.41 21.32 -25.49
N PRO A 113 27.64 21.16 -26.01
CA PRO A 113 27.85 20.60 -27.33
C PRO A 113 27.45 19.12 -27.39
N VAL A 114 26.82 18.71 -28.49
CA VAL A 114 26.58 17.30 -28.80
C VAL A 114 27.84 16.64 -29.35
N PHE A 115 28.03 15.37 -28.99
CA PHE A 115 29.10 14.53 -29.52
C PHE A 115 28.50 13.43 -30.38
N LEU A 116 29.01 13.31 -31.59
CA LEU A 116 28.53 12.40 -32.62
C LEU A 116 29.46 11.21 -32.78
N SER A 117 28.90 10.09 -33.22
CA SER A 117 29.65 8.92 -33.67
C SER A 117 28.98 8.28 -34.87
N PHE A 118 29.77 7.87 -35.87
CA PHE A 118 29.26 6.95 -36.88
C PHE A 118 28.98 5.60 -36.24
N VAL A 119 27.91 4.94 -36.67
CA VAL A 119 27.54 3.59 -36.25
C VAL A 119 27.35 2.70 -37.46
N GLU A 120 27.77 1.44 -37.36
CA GLU A 120 27.72 0.49 -38.47
C GLU A 120 26.28 0.23 -38.91
N ASN A 121 25.43 -0.13 -37.95
CA ASN A 121 23.99 -0.34 -38.12
C ASN A 121 23.27 0.05 -36.83
N ILE A 122 22.00 0.43 -36.95
CA ILE A 122 21.10 0.60 -35.81
C ILE A 122 20.49 -0.78 -35.49
N PRO A 123 20.62 -1.31 -34.25
CA PRO A 123 20.04 -2.60 -33.89
C PRO A 123 18.53 -2.65 -34.15
N GLU A 124 18.06 -3.68 -34.88
CA GLU A 124 16.65 -3.85 -35.24
C GLU A 124 15.71 -3.91 -34.02
N SER A 125 16.18 -4.50 -32.92
CA SER A 125 15.45 -4.56 -31.65
C SER A 125 15.10 -3.18 -31.06
N LEU A 126 15.88 -2.14 -31.37
CA LEU A 126 15.57 -0.77 -30.97
C LEU A 126 14.51 -0.12 -31.86
N ILE A 127 14.47 -0.51 -33.14
CA ILE A 127 13.47 -0.03 -34.10
C ILE A 127 12.10 -0.66 -33.75
N GLU A 128 12.07 -1.97 -33.49
CA GLU A 128 10.87 -2.69 -33.08
C GLU A 128 10.31 -2.20 -31.72
N ALA A 129 11.19 -1.90 -30.76
CA ALA A 129 10.77 -1.36 -29.45
C ALA A 129 10.12 0.02 -29.57
N ASN A 130 10.51 0.84 -30.56
CA ASN A 130 9.91 2.15 -30.79
C ASN A 130 8.52 2.08 -31.44
N LEU A 131 8.21 0.99 -32.14
CA LEU A 131 6.93 0.79 -32.82
C LEU A 131 5.80 0.27 -31.90
N LYS A 132 6.13 -0.25 -30.70
CA LYS A 132 5.17 -0.88 -29.78
C LYS A 132 4.41 0.08 -28.84
N HIS A 133 4.58 1.40 -28.99
CA HIS A 133 4.00 2.39 -28.08
C HIS A 133 2.62 2.93 -28.46
N ASP A 134 2.04 2.51 -29.60
CA ASP A 134 0.62 2.73 -29.92
C ASP A 134 -0.22 1.61 -29.28
N SER A 135 -0.48 1.73 -27.98
CA SER A 135 -1.52 0.93 -27.34
C SER A 135 -2.81 1.75 -27.25
N ASP A 136 -3.88 1.22 -27.84
CA ASP A 136 -5.23 1.79 -27.75
C ASP A 136 -5.57 2.13 -26.28
N PRO A 137 -6.32 3.22 -26.01
CA PRO A 137 -6.70 3.56 -24.65
C PRO A 137 -7.49 2.43 -23.99
N PRO A 138 -7.40 2.25 -22.66
CA PRO A 138 -8.19 1.25 -21.95
C PRO A 138 -9.68 1.35 -22.28
N ASN A 139 -10.38 0.22 -22.37
CA ASN A 139 -11.81 0.23 -22.68
C ASN A 139 -12.59 1.10 -21.68
N GLY A 140 -13.50 1.91 -22.21
CA GLY A 140 -14.30 2.84 -21.41
C GLY A 140 -13.55 4.13 -21.03
N LEU A 141 -12.31 4.34 -21.49
CA LEU A 141 -11.66 5.64 -21.47
C LEU A 141 -11.97 6.41 -22.76
N ILE A 142 -12.50 7.62 -22.63
CA ILE A 142 -12.75 8.52 -23.76
C ILE A 142 -12.09 9.86 -23.47
N ILE A 143 -11.33 10.40 -24.42
CA ILE A 143 -10.70 11.71 -24.32
C ILE A 143 -11.35 12.63 -25.36
N LEU A 144 -12.13 13.60 -24.91
CA LEU A 144 -12.75 14.60 -25.77
C LEU A 144 -11.82 15.81 -25.87
N GLU A 145 -11.12 15.95 -26.98
CA GLU A 145 -10.25 17.10 -27.21
C GLU A 145 -11.04 18.37 -27.54
N ASN A 146 -10.50 19.52 -27.15
CA ASN A 146 -11.12 20.83 -27.40
C ASN A 146 -12.60 20.90 -26.97
N PHE A 147 -12.94 20.22 -25.87
CA PHE A 147 -14.29 20.14 -25.35
C PHE A 147 -14.80 21.50 -24.84
N ILE A 148 -13.88 22.38 -24.42
CA ILE A 148 -14.19 23.74 -23.97
C ILE A 148 -13.46 24.80 -24.81
N THR A 149 -14.00 26.02 -24.80
CA THR A 149 -13.42 27.19 -25.47
C THR A 149 -12.36 27.88 -24.60
N ASP A 150 -11.53 28.73 -25.20
CA ASP A 150 -10.52 29.53 -24.46
C ASP A 150 -11.16 30.54 -23.48
N SER A 151 -12.39 30.96 -23.73
CA SER A 151 -13.13 31.82 -22.80
C SER A 151 -13.59 31.03 -21.56
N GLU A 152 -14.08 29.81 -21.77
CA GLU A 152 -14.51 28.91 -20.71
C GLU A 152 -13.33 28.44 -19.86
N GLU A 153 -12.18 28.10 -20.48
CA GLU A 153 -10.97 27.72 -19.75
C GLU A 153 -10.51 28.83 -18.79
N ARG A 154 -10.52 30.09 -19.25
CA ARG A 154 -10.21 31.24 -18.40
C ARG A 154 -11.20 31.39 -17.24
N ALA A 155 -12.50 31.21 -17.50
CA ALA A 155 -13.52 31.26 -16.47
C ALA A 155 -13.33 30.16 -15.41
N PHE A 156 -13.09 28.91 -15.84
CA PHE A 156 -12.85 27.80 -14.91
C PHE A 156 -11.57 27.98 -14.09
N LEU A 157 -10.48 28.45 -14.70
CA LEU A 157 -9.25 28.77 -13.98
C LEU A 157 -9.46 29.87 -12.93
N ALA A 158 -10.32 30.85 -13.20
CA ALA A 158 -10.64 31.93 -12.27
C ALA A 158 -11.45 31.49 -11.04
N LEU A 159 -12.17 30.35 -11.11
CA LEU A 159 -12.94 29.82 -9.96
C LEU A 159 -12.07 29.41 -8.77
N ASN A 160 -10.78 29.16 -8.99
CA ASN A 160 -9.87 28.68 -7.95
C ASN A 160 -8.57 29.48 -7.97
N ASP A 161 -8.52 30.57 -7.20
CA ASP A 161 -7.27 31.34 -7.03
C ASP A 161 -6.32 30.63 -6.06
N PHE A 162 -5.54 29.70 -6.61
CA PHE A 162 -4.52 28.94 -5.88
C PHE A 162 -3.36 29.79 -5.33
N ASN A 163 -3.29 31.09 -5.63
CA ASN A 163 -2.35 32.00 -4.97
C ASN A 163 -2.81 32.41 -3.56
N ARG A 164 -4.10 32.24 -3.23
CA ARG A 164 -4.69 32.65 -1.92
C ARG A 164 -5.06 31.47 -1.00
N LEU A 165 -5.11 30.23 -1.49
CA LEU A 165 -5.53 29.05 -0.72
C LEU A 165 -4.35 28.35 -0.01
N GLY A 166 -4.43 28.28 1.32
CA GLY A 166 -3.37 27.79 2.23
C GLY A 166 -3.35 26.26 2.50
N SER A 167 -4.22 25.46 1.88
CA SER A 167 -4.23 24.00 2.08
C SER A 167 -3.27 23.31 1.10
N SER A 168 -2.04 23.07 1.57
CA SER A 168 -1.04 22.29 0.83
C SER A 168 -1.02 20.84 1.33
N LEU A 169 -1.37 19.88 0.47
CA LEU A 169 -0.84 18.52 0.63
C LEU A 169 0.67 18.57 0.30
N LYS A 170 1.46 17.64 0.83
CA LYS A 170 2.95 17.65 0.77
C LYS A 170 3.55 17.92 -0.62
N HIS A 171 2.81 17.71 -1.73
CA HIS A 171 3.32 17.83 -3.10
C HIS A 171 2.40 18.50 -4.15
N ARG A 172 1.18 18.97 -3.82
CA ARG A 172 0.28 19.69 -4.76
C ARG A 172 -0.83 20.46 -4.01
N GLN A 173 -1.43 21.46 -4.65
CA GLN A 173 -2.57 22.20 -4.10
C GLN A 173 -3.88 21.54 -4.53
N VAL A 174 -4.82 21.39 -3.58
CA VAL A 174 -6.10 20.72 -3.78
C VAL A 174 -7.23 21.51 -3.12
N LYS A 175 -8.38 21.59 -3.81
CA LYS A 175 -9.65 22.11 -3.27
C LYS A 175 -10.78 21.13 -3.57
N HIS A 176 -11.74 20.98 -2.64
CA HIS A 176 -12.92 20.12 -2.80
C HIS A 176 -14.21 20.96 -2.78
N TYR A 177 -15.22 20.49 -3.50
CA TYR A 177 -16.60 21.02 -3.49
C TYR A 177 -17.60 19.88 -3.35
N GLY A 178 -18.74 20.17 -2.74
CA GLY A 178 -19.84 19.24 -2.45
C GLY A 178 -19.51 18.29 -1.29
N TYR A 179 -18.43 17.55 -1.41
CA TYR A 179 -17.93 16.65 -0.36
C TYR A 179 -16.41 16.69 -0.26
N GLU A 180 -15.90 16.71 0.98
CA GLU A 180 -14.48 16.57 1.24
C GLU A 180 -14.04 15.12 1.08
N PHE A 181 -12.96 14.90 0.33
CA PHE A 181 -12.32 13.60 0.25
C PHE A 181 -11.33 13.44 1.41
N LYS A 182 -11.69 12.62 2.40
CA LYS A 182 -10.87 12.36 3.58
C LYS A 182 -9.79 11.33 3.25
N TYR A 183 -8.55 11.81 3.12
CA TYR A 183 -7.41 10.99 2.72
C TYR A 183 -7.03 9.90 3.73
N ASP A 184 -7.30 10.10 5.03
CA ASP A 184 -6.99 9.14 6.09
C ASP A 184 -7.81 7.84 5.98
N ILE A 185 -9.04 7.96 5.46
CA ILE A 185 -9.95 6.83 5.24
C ILE A 185 -10.14 6.50 3.76
N ASN A 186 -9.45 7.25 2.88
CA ASN A 186 -9.56 7.20 1.42
C ASN A 186 -11.02 7.18 0.92
N ASN A 187 -11.88 7.99 1.53
CA ASN A 187 -13.33 7.96 1.31
C ASN A 187 -13.98 9.33 1.60
N VAL A 188 -15.27 9.44 1.32
CA VAL A 188 -16.11 10.60 1.61
C VAL A 188 -16.99 10.32 2.82
N ASP A 189 -17.20 11.34 3.65
CA ASP A 189 -18.16 11.29 4.75
C ASP A 189 -19.55 11.76 4.28
N LEU A 190 -20.46 10.81 4.05
CA LEU A 190 -21.81 11.09 3.54
C LEU A 190 -22.64 11.98 4.48
N ASN A 191 -22.31 11.99 5.77
CA ASN A 191 -23.04 12.75 6.79
C ASN A 191 -22.53 14.20 6.92
N CYS A 192 -21.45 14.56 6.22
CA CYS A 192 -20.81 15.87 6.34
C CYS A 192 -20.51 16.47 4.95
N PRO A 193 -21.55 16.87 4.17
CA PRO A 193 -21.34 17.61 2.93
C PRO A 193 -20.74 19.00 3.20
N LEU A 194 -19.94 19.49 2.26
CA LEU A 194 -19.39 20.84 2.30
C LEU A 194 -20.47 21.88 1.98
N GLU A 195 -20.36 23.06 2.58
CA GLU A 195 -21.23 24.21 2.25
C GLU A 195 -21.04 24.67 0.80
N GLU A 196 -19.79 24.71 0.32
CA GLU A 196 -19.46 25.03 -1.07
C GLU A 196 -19.81 23.85 -2.00
N LYS A 197 -20.92 24.00 -2.75
CA LYS A 197 -21.32 23.07 -3.81
C LYS A 197 -20.49 23.27 -5.08
N ILE A 198 -20.62 22.34 -6.03
CA ILE A 198 -20.00 22.49 -7.36
C ILE A 198 -20.45 23.82 -7.99
N PRO A 199 -19.53 24.66 -8.50
CA PRO A 199 -19.88 25.93 -9.14
C PRO A 199 -20.80 25.72 -10.36
N LYS A 200 -21.86 26.53 -10.46
CA LYS A 200 -22.88 26.41 -11.53
C LYS A 200 -22.31 26.66 -12.92
N GLU A 201 -21.19 27.36 -13.01
CA GLU A 201 -20.42 27.54 -14.24
C GLU A 201 -20.04 26.20 -14.89
N CYS A 202 -19.97 25.11 -14.11
CA CYS A 202 -19.67 23.77 -14.59
C CYS A 202 -20.88 23.09 -15.27
N ASP A 203 -22.10 23.61 -15.12
CA ASP A 203 -23.33 22.95 -15.62
C ASP A 203 -23.34 22.83 -17.16
N ILE A 204 -22.67 23.76 -17.84
CA ILE A 204 -22.47 23.75 -19.30
C ILE A 204 -21.78 22.48 -19.80
N LEU A 205 -20.94 21.85 -18.98
CA LEU A 205 -20.24 20.62 -19.32
C LEU A 205 -21.23 19.47 -19.50
N TRP A 206 -22.26 19.39 -18.64
CA TRP A 206 -23.25 18.32 -18.63
C TRP A 206 -24.24 18.47 -19.78
N GLU A 207 -24.68 19.70 -20.05
CA GLU A 207 -25.52 20.02 -21.21
C GLU A 207 -24.81 19.63 -22.51
N ARG A 208 -23.55 20.05 -22.68
CA ARG A 208 -22.73 19.72 -23.86
C ARG A 208 -22.50 18.22 -23.99
N LEU A 209 -22.24 17.52 -22.88
CA LEU A 209 -22.00 16.08 -22.88
C LEU A 209 -23.24 15.30 -23.30
N ARG A 210 -24.44 15.67 -22.81
CA ARG A 210 -25.71 15.04 -23.21
C ARG A 210 -26.00 15.18 -24.71
N ILE A 211 -25.65 16.32 -25.28
CA ILE A 211 -25.82 16.57 -26.72
C ILE A 211 -24.81 15.76 -27.54
N ALA A 212 -23.53 15.76 -27.13
CA ALA A 212 -22.46 15.10 -27.87
C ALA A 212 -22.50 13.56 -27.75
N TYR A 213 -22.97 13.03 -26.62
CA TYR A 213 -22.99 11.61 -26.30
C TYR A 213 -24.33 11.20 -25.65
N PRO A 214 -25.46 11.23 -26.40
CA PRO A 214 -26.78 10.91 -25.85
C PRO A 214 -26.91 9.48 -25.32
N GLN A 215 -26.05 8.56 -25.79
CA GLN A 215 -25.98 7.17 -25.34
C GLN A 215 -25.22 7.00 -24.02
N LEU A 216 -24.49 8.02 -23.55
CA LEU A 216 -23.76 7.96 -22.29
C LEU A 216 -24.73 8.19 -21.12
N ILE A 217 -24.96 7.13 -20.35
CA ILE A 217 -25.81 7.20 -19.15
C ILE A 217 -24.95 7.66 -17.98
N PHE A 218 -25.26 8.83 -17.43
CA PHE A 218 -24.61 9.33 -16.22
C PHE A 218 -25.58 10.14 -15.37
N VAL A 219 -25.28 10.21 -14.07
CA VAL A 219 -25.95 11.12 -13.12
C VAL A 219 -25.03 12.31 -12.90
N GLU A 220 -25.59 13.52 -12.81
CA GLU A 220 -24.80 14.72 -12.55
C GLU A 220 -23.96 14.57 -11.27
N PRO A 221 -22.64 14.82 -11.36
CA PRO A 221 -21.75 14.79 -10.22
C PRO A 221 -22.17 15.72 -9.09
N ASP A 222 -21.95 15.29 -7.85
CA ASP A 222 -22.17 16.08 -6.63
C ASP A 222 -20.88 16.27 -5.81
N GLN A 223 -19.74 15.73 -6.28
CA GLN A 223 -18.43 15.94 -5.71
C GLN A 223 -17.44 16.42 -6.80
N LEU A 224 -16.65 17.45 -6.49
CA LEU A 224 -15.58 17.96 -7.35
C LEU A 224 -14.27 18.08 -6.57
N THR A 225 -13.18 17.53 -7.12
CA THR A 225 -11.81 17.75 -6.66
C THR A 225 -11.04 18.56 -7.69
N VAL A 226 -10.56 19.75 -7.32
CA VAL A 226 -9.68 20.56 -8.15
C VAL A 226 -8.23 20.32 -7.71
N ASN A 227 -7.37 19.91 -8.64
CA ASN A 227 -5.94 19.71 -8.41
C ASN A 227 -5.12 20.69 -9.25
N CYS A 228 -4.12 21.34 -8.65
CA CYS A 228 -3.14 22.17 -9.35
C CYS A 228 -1.74 21.53 -9.28
N TYR A 229 -1.14 21.29 -10.44
CA TYR A 229 0.16 20.64 -10.61
C TYR A 229 1.17 21.63 -11.21
N LYS A 230 2.25 21.90 -10.49
CA LYS A 230 3.42 22.62 -11.01
C LYS A 230 4.36 21.65 -11.74
N PRO A 231 5.23 22.12 -12.66
CA PRO A 231 6.19 21.26 -13.34
C PRO A 231 7.06 20.46 -12.36
N GLY A 232 7.09 19.13 -12.51
CA GLY A 232 7.77 18.21 -11.60
C GLY A 232 6.86 17.55 -10.56
N GLN A 233 5.65 18.08 -10.34
CA GLN A 233 4.66 17.47 -9.46
C GLN A 233 3.85 16.39 -10.20
N GLY A 234 3.20 15.54 -9.43
CA GLY A 234 2.42 14.42 -9.94
C GLY A 234 1.45 13.89 -8.90
N ILE A 235 0.80 12.78 -9.23
CA ILE A 235 -0.04 12.02 -8.31
C ILE A 235 0.33 10.54 -8.43
N PRO A 236 0.57 9.84 -7.29
CA PRO A 236 0.83 8.41 -7.32
C PRO A 236 -0.26 7.63 -8.07
N SER A 237 0.13 6.49 -8.64
CA SER A 237 -0.84 5.59 -9.27
C SER A 237 -1.86 5.12 -8.23
N HIS A 238 -3.15 5.34 -8.50
CA HIS A 238 -4.25 4.97 -7.62
C HIS A 238 -5.50 4.63 -8.43
N VAL A 239 -6.47 4.00 -7.79
CA VAL A 239 -7.83 3.84 -8.30
C VAL A 239 -8.75 4.66 -7.41
N ASP A 240 -9.74 5.33 -8.00
CA ASP A 240 -10.72 6.06 -7.21
C ASP A 240 -11.60 5.06 -6.46
N THR A 241 -11.82 5.28 -5.16
CA THR A 241 -12.50 4.33 -4.27
C THR A 241 -13.87 3.92 -4.82
N HIS A 242 -14.07 2.62 -5.03
CA HIS A 242 -15.25 2.07 -5.68
C HIS A 242 -16.51 2.28 -4.83
N SER A 243 -16.40 2.15 -3.49
CA SER A 243 -17.51 2.45 -2.58
C SER A 243 -17.87 3.93 -2.52
N ALA A 244 -16.94 4.83 -2.84
CA ALA A 244 -17.12 6.26 -2.65
C ALA A 244 -17.87 6.89 -3.84
N PHE A 245 -17.64 6.39 -5.05
CA PHE A 245 -18.08 7.06 -6.27
C PHE A 245 -18.78 6.13 -7.28
N GLU A 246 -19.77 6.66 -7.97
CA GLU A 246 -20.50 6.06 -9.10
C GLU A 246 -19.79 6.19 -10.44
N ASP A 247 -20.07 5.25 -11.33
CA ASP A 247 -19.62 5.26 -12.72
C ASP A 247 -20.51 6.23 -13.52
N PRO A 248 -19.96 7.13 -14.37
CA PRO A 248 -18.54 7.40 -14.68
C PRO A 248 -17.88 8.51 -13.85
N ILE A 249 -16.54 8.62 -13.96
CA ILE A 249 -15.74 9.74 -13.45
C ILE A 249 -15.32 10.64 -14.61
N PHE A 250 -15.37 11.96 -14.40
CA PHE A 250 -15.02 12.94 -15.40
C PHE A 250 -13.82 13.78 -14.98
N ILE A 251 -12.94 14.13 -15.92
CA ILE A 251 -11.77 14.97 -15.67
C ILE A 251 -11.67 16.05 -16.75
N LEU A 252 -11.89 17.31 -16.36
CA LEU A 252 -11.57 18.46 -17.21
C LEU A 252 -10.10 18.86 -16.98
N SER A 253 -9.34 18.97 -18.07
CA SER A 253 -7.90 19.31 -18.06
C SER A 253 -7.69 20.74 -18.57
N LEU A 254 -7.05 21.60 -17.78
CA LEU A 254 -6.90 23.03 -18.03
C LEU A 254 -5.44 23.49 -17.92
N GLY A 255 -5.08 24.53 -18.66
CA GLY A 255 -3.81 25.26 -18.58
C GLY A 255 -2.63 24.60 -19.28
N SER A 256 -2.45 23.28 -19.13
CA SER A 256 -1.38 22.54 -19.83
C SER A 256 -1.74 21.07 -19.99
N ALA A 257 -1.30 20.48 -21.11
CA ALA A 257 -1.39 19.05 -21.33
C ALA A 257 -0.51 18.26 -20.34
N ILE A 258 -0.80 16.99 -20.14
CA ILE A 258 0.03 16.11 -19.29
C ILE A 258 -0.10 14.66 -19.72
N VAL A 259 0.95 13.87 -19.54
CA VAL A 259 0.83 12.42 -19.67
C VAL A 259 0.30 11.81 -18.38
N MET A 260 -0.78 11.05 -18.51
CA MET A 260 -1.36 10.21 -17.46
C MET A 260 -1.07 8.74 -17.74
N ASP A 261 -0.58 8.05 -16.72
CA ASP A 261 -0.25 6.64 -16.76
C ASP A 261 -1.46 5.81 -16.29
N PHE A 262 -1.91 4.86 -17.09
CA PHE A 262 -2.95 3.88 -16.76
C PHE A 262 -2.34 2.49 -16.69
N LYS A 263 -2.52 1.79 -15.56
CA LYS A 263 -1.95 0.46 -15.32
C LYS A 263 -2.96 -0.52 -14.74
N ASN A 264 -3.09 -1.71 -15.31
CA ASN A 264 -3.89 -2.79 -14.74
C ASN A 264 -3.00 -3.89 -14.11
N ASP A 265 -3.64 -4.90 -13.52
CA ASP A 265 -2.96 -5.99 -12.80
C ASP A 265 -2.35 -7.04 -13.75
N ASN A 266 -2.78 -7.05 -15.01
CA ASN A 266 -2.27 -7.96 -16.05
C ASN A 266 -0.93 -7.50 -16.65
N GLY A 267 -0.44 -6.33 -16.21
CA GLY A 267 0.79 -5.72 -16.72
C GLY A 267 0.56 -4.76 -17.90
N ASP A 268 -0.69 -4.52 -18.31
CA ASP A 268 -1.00 -3.53 -19.34
C ASP A 268 -0.73 -2.12 -18.78
N HIS A 269 0.05 -1.35 -19.53
CA HIS A 269 0.41 0.02 -19.19
C HIS A 269 0.24 0.92 -20.41
N HIS A 270 -0.63 1.91 -20.28
CA HIS A 270 -0.88 2.93 -21.28
C HIS A 270 -0.40 4.28 -20.74
N SER A 271 0.42 5.00 -21.50
CA SER A 271 0.88 6.35 -21.17
C SER A 271 0.21 7.32 -22.14
N LEU A 272 -0.87 7.95 -21.71
CA LEU A 272 -1.74 8.73 -22.59
C LEU A 272 -1.55 10.22 -22.37
N LEU A 273 -1.39 10.96 -23.47
CA LEU A 273 -1.43 12.42 -23.43
C LEU A 273 -2.87 12.87 -23.17
N ILE A 274 -3.06 13.64 -22.11
CA ILE A 274 -4.30 14.34 -21.81
C ILE A 274 -4.11 15.80 -22.22
N PRO A 275 -4.69 16.27 -23.33
CA PRO A 275 -4.51 17.64 -23.81
C PRO A 275 -5.06 18.69 -22.84
N GLN A 276 -4.72 19.95 -23.08
CA GLN A 276 -5.45 21.06 -22.47
C GLN A 276 -6.84 21.19 -23.11
N LYS A 277 -7.81 21.77 -22.38
CA LYS A 277 -9.20 21.93 -22.82
C LYS A 277 -9.90 20.61 -23.16
N SER A 278 -9.36 19.49 -22.69
CA SER A 278 -9.93 18.17 -22.92
C SER A 278 -10.84 17.75 -21.77
N PHE A 279 -11.86 16.97 -22.09
CA PHE A 279 -12.74 16.34 -21.13
C PHE A 279 -12.61 14.82 -21.20
N VAL A 280 -12.07 14.22 -20.14
CA VAL A 280 -11.81 12.79 -20.07
C VAL A 280 -12.96 12.11 -19.33
N ILE A 281 -13.42 10.99 -19.87
CA ILE A 281 -14.46 10.15 -19.30
C ILE A 281 -13.82 8.80 -18.96
N MET A 282 -13.89 8.42 -17.69
CA MET A 282 -13.47 7.12 -17.20
C MET A 282 -14.69 6.33 -16.78
N SER A 283 -15.02 5.27 -17.55
CA SER A 283 -16.15 4.40 -17.29
C SER A 283 -15.77 2.93 -17.38
N GLY A 284 -16.49 2.06 -16.67
CA GLY A 284 -16.26 0.62 -16.72
C GLY A 284 -14.82 0.23 -16.40
N GLU A 285 -14.14 -0.41 -17.35
CA GLU A 285 -12.80 -0.97 -17.15
C GLU A 285 -11.75 0.09 -16.82
N SER A 286 -11.70 1.21 -17.56
CA SER A 286 -10.72 2.28 -17.33
C SER A 286 -10.88 2.95 -15.96
N ARG A 287 -12.09 2.93 -15.41
CA ARG A 287 -12.43 3.45 -14.07
C ARG A 287 -12.06 2.50 -12.94
N TYR A 288 -12.44 1.23 -13.08
CA TYR A 288 -12.46 0.26 -11.98
C TYR A 288 -11.29 -0.71 -11.98
N ALA A 289 -10.73 -1.06 -13.15
CA ALA A 289 -9.66 -2.05 -13.27
C ALA A 289 -8.28 -1.39 -13.37
N TYR A 290 -8.20 -0.20 -13.96
CA TYR A 290 -6.96 0.53 -14.14
C TYR A 290 -6.70 1.47 -12.96
N THR A 291 -5.47 1.44 -12.47
CA THR A 291 -4.94 2.56 -11.69
C THR A 291 -4.50 3.65 -12.64
N HIS A 292 -4.68 4.90 -12.24
CA HIS A 292 -4.26 6.06 -12.99
C HIS A 292 -3.34 6.94 -12.13
N GLY A 293 -2.38 7.59 -12.77
CA GLY A 293 -1.40 8.41 -12.07
C GLY A 293 -0.71 9.40 -12.99
N ILE A 294 -0.05 10.39 -12.39
CA ILE A 294 0.79 11.33 -13.10
C ILE A 294 2.18 11.21 -12.50
N THR A 295 3.09 10.56 -13.22
CA THR A 295 4.48 10.42 -12.77
C THR A 295 5.12 11.79 -12.48
N PRO A 296 5.76 12.01 -11.32
CA PRO A 296 6.46 13.27 -11.02
C PRO A 296 7.66 13.49 -11.94
N ARG A 297 7.49 14.34 -12.97
CA ARG A 297 8.54 14.71 -13.94
C ARG A 297 8.28 16.11 -14.49
N LYS A 298 9.30 16.74 -15.05
CA LYS A 298 9.21 18.07 -15.70
C LYS A 298 8.95 17.98 -17.20
N LEU A 299 9.16 16.80 -17.78
CA LEU A 299 9.18 16.53 -19.21
C LEU A 299 8.43 15.23 -19.45
N ASP A 300 7.58 15.19 -20.46
CA ASP A 300 6.96 13.98 -20.98
C ASP A 300 7.59 13.62 -22.33
N ILE A 301 7.58 12.33 -22.66
CA ILE A 301 7.99 11.81 -23.96
C ILE A 301 6.70 11.44 -24.69
N LEU A 302 6.47 11.99 -25.87
CA LEU A 302 5.25 11.78 -26.65
C LEU A 302 5.57 11.14 -27.99
N GLN A 303 4.76 10.18 -28.41
CA GLN A 303 4.77 9.66 -29.77
C GLN A 303 3.96 10.58 -30.67
N THR A 304 4.51 10.96 -31.82
CA THR A 304 3.84 11.74 -32.87
C THR A 304 3.91 10.96 -34.19
N LYS A 305 3.18 11.43 -35.21
CA LYS A 305 3.29 10.89 -36.58
C LYS A 305 4.69 11.01 -37.17
N ALA A 306 5.53 11.91 -36.64
CA ALA A 306 6.92 12.08 -37.06
C ALA A 306 7.90 11.20 -36.27
N GLY A 307 7.54 10.77 -35.05
CA GLY A 307 8.35 9.96 -34.14
C GLY A 307 8.23 10.47 -32.68
N LEU A 308 9.23 10.24 -31.82
CA LEU A 308 9.13 10.60 -30.39
C LEU A 308 9.64 12.03 -30.11
N THR A 309 8.81 12.86 -29.50
CA THR A 309 9.14 14.23 -29.07
C THR A 309 9.17 14.38 -27.56
N VAL A 310 9.67 15.52 -27.07
CA VAL A 310 9.68 15.90 -25.66
C VAL A 310 8.72 17.05 -25.44
N PHE A 311 7.80 16.89 -24.49
CA PHE A 311 6.88 17.91 -24.05
C PHE A 311 7.27 18.44 -22.67
N HIS A 312 7.53 19.75 -22.58
CA HIS A 312 7.81 20.41 -21.30
C HIS A 312 6.50 20.70 -20.55
N ARG A 313 6.37 20.15 -19.33
CA ARG A 313 5.18 20.40 -18.51
C ARG A 313 5.13 21.86 -18.06
N ALA A 314 3.95 22.46 -18.13
CA ALA A 314 3.65 23.74 -17.51
C ALA A 314 2.68 23.55 -16.31
N ILE A 315 2.13 24.63 -15.78
CA ILE A 315 1.12 24.55 -14.72
C ILE A 315 -0.15 23.95 -15.32
N ARG A 316 -0.61 22.86 -14.71
CA ARG A 316 -1.86 22.20 -15.08
C ARG A 316 -2.85 22.24 -13.93
N VAL A 317 -4.10 22.59 -14.23
CA VAL A 317 -5.22 22.46 -13.30
C VAL A 317 -6.17 21.40 -13.82
N SER A 318 -6.69 20.54 -12.96
CA SER A 318 -7.71 19.56 -13.33
C SER A 318 -8.89 19.56 -12.39
N PHE A 319 -10.08 19.51 -12.97
CA PHE A 319 -11.34 19.37 -12.24
C PHE A 319 -11.82 17.94 -12.41
N THR A 320 -11.82 17.18 -11.31
CA THR A 320 -12.29 15.79 -11.30
C THR A 320 -13.68 15.74 -10.68
N PHE A 321 -14.69 15.42 -11.49
CA PHE A 321 -16.08 15.37 -11.08
C PHE A 321 -16.52 13.93 -10.87
N ARG A 322 -17.23 13.69 -9.75
CA ARG A 322 -17.71 12.37 -9.35
C ARG A 322 -19.09 12.46 -8.77
N LYS A 323 -19.89 11.43 -9.01
CA LYS A 323 -21.13 11.20 -8.27
C LYS A 323 -20.83 10.34 -7.05
N VAL A 324 -21.19 10.79 -5.85
CA VAL A 324 -21.01 10.02 -4.63
C VAL A 324 -21.96 8.82 -4.62
N ARG A 325 -21.42 7.64 -4.29
CA ARG A 325 -22.18 6.39 -4.20
C ARG A 325 -22.86 6.28 -2.84
N ASN A 326 -24.14 5.97 -2.85
CA ASN A 326 -24.89 5.57 -1.66
C ASN A 326 -24.98 4.04 -1.60
N GLY A 327 -24.25 3.43 -0.67
CA GLY A 327 -24.22 1.98 -0.49
C GLY A 327 -22.96 1.30 -1.05
N LYS A 328 -23.02 -0.02 -1.24
CA LYS A 328 -21.86 -0.85 -1.65
C LYS A 328 -21.70 -0.85 -3.16
N CYS A 329 -20.45 -0.94 -3.63
CA CYS A 329 -20.17 -1.17 -5.05
C CYS A 329 -20.36 -2.65 -5.41
N CYS A 330 -21.00 -2.91 -6.55
CA CYS A 330 -21.27 -4.25 -7.10
C CYS A 330 -20.62 -4.46 -8.47
N CYS A 331 -19.49 -3.80 -8.76
CA CYS A 331 -18.81 -3.94 -10.04
C CYS A 331 -18.17 -5.32 -10.20
N LYS A 332 -17.97 -5.77 -11.45
CA LYS A 332 -17.27 -7.02 -11.79
C LYS A 332 -15.76 -7.02 -11.55
N PHE A 333 -15.17 -5.87 -11.23
CA PHE A 333 -13.72 -5.67 -11.09
C PHE A 333 -13.29 -5.85 -9.64
N HIS A 334 -13.34 -7.10 -9.19
CA HIS A 334 -13.21 -7.49 -7.79
C HIS A 334 -11.83 -7.20 -7.17
N SER A 335 -10.75 -7.28 -7.95
CA SER A 335 -9.37 -7.13 -7.44
C SER A 335 -9.07 -5.78 -6.82
N LYS A 336 -9.78 -4.73 -7.26
CA LYS A 336 -9.60 -3.34 -6.79
C LYS A 336 -10.83 -2.76 -6.09
N CYS A 337 -11.92 -3.51 -6.06
CA CYS A 337 -13.17 -3.05 -5.49
C CYS A 337 -13.16 -3.16 -3.97
N ASP A 338 -12.94 -2.07 -3.27
CA ASP A 338 -12.93 -2.01 -1.80
C ASP A 338 -14.25 -2.49 -1.17
N SER A 339 -15.40 -2.40 -1.85
CA SER A 339 -16.67 -2.97 -1.37
C SER A 339 -16.71 -4.49 -1.50
N TYR A 340 -16.19 -5.01 -2.61
CA TYR A 340 -16.05 -6.45 -2.83
C TYR A 340 -15.00 -7.00 -1.88
N LEU A 341 -13.83 -6.38 -1.81
CA LEU A 341 -12.75 -6.72 -0.91
C LEU A 341 -13.23 -6.66 0.54
N ARG A 342 -13.92 -5.62 1.03
CA ARG A 342 -14.49 -5.65 2.39
C ARG A 342 -15.52 -6.76 2.65
N THR A 343 -16.18 -7.27 1.60
CA THR A 343 -17.17 -8.35 1.72
C THR A 343 -16.60 -9.76 1.47
N HIS A 344 -15.53 -9.88 0.68
CA HIS A 344 -14.91 -11.12 0.18
C HIS A 344 -13.46 -11.32 0.65
N GLU A 345 -12.76 -10.30 1.16
CA GLU A 345 -11.59 -10.40 2.07
C GLU A 345 -12.00 -10.89 3.47
N LYS A 346 -13.27 -11.27 3.64
CA LYS A 346 -13.65 -12.35 4.56
C LYS A 346 -12.99 -13.71 4.21
N SER A 347 -12.11 -13.80 3.21
CA SER A 347 -11.20 -14.94 3.01
C SER A 347 -9.74 -14.56 2.69
N TYR A 348 -8.87 -14.69 3.69
CA TYR A 348 -7.50 -15.28 3.69
C TYR A 348 -6.67 -15.13 2.40
N THR A 349 -5.51 -14.44 2.39
CA THR A 349 -4.23 -15.16 2.54
C THR A 349 -3.05 -14.30 3.01
N ALA A 350 -2.75 -13.10 2.50
CA ALA A 350 -1.47 -12.44 2.87
C ALA A 350 -1.41 -11.91 4.32
N PHE A 351 -2.40 -11.11 4.73
CA PHE A 351 -2.47 -10.57 6.10
C PHE A 351 -2.85 -11.64 7.13
N GLY A 352 -3.73 -12.58 6.75
CA GLY A 352 -4.09 -13.73 7.56
C GLY A 352 -2.90 -14.68 7.78
N GLN A 353 -2.06 -14.92 6.77
CA GLN A 353 -0.84 -15.70 6.92
C GLN A 353 0.19 -14.98 7.79
N LEU A 354 0.32 -13.65 7.70
CA LEU A 354 1.19 -12.90 8.60
C LEU A 354 0.71 -13.01 10.05
N ALA A 355 -0.59 -12.78 10.28
CA ALA A 355 -1.22 -12.95 11.59
C ALA A 355 -0.98 -14.35 12.17
N GLU A 356 -1.22 -15.38 11.37
CA GLU A 356 -0.96 -16.77 11.75
C GLU A 356 0.53 -17.04 12.00
N ARG A 357 1.45 -16.48 11.21
CA ARG A 357 2.90 -16.60 11.46
C ARG A 357 3.33 -15.95 12.77
N VAL A 358 2.77 -14.78 13.10
CA VAL A 358 3.03 -14.08 14.36
C VAL A 358 2.54 -14.93 15.53
N GLU A 359 1.31 -15.44 15.45
CA GLU A 359 0.72 -16.29 16.49
C GLU A 359 1.48 -17.62 16.62
N GLU A 360 1.84 -18.27 15.51
CA GLU A 360 2.63 -19.49 15.50
C GLU A 360 3.99 -19.29 16.18
N THR A 361 4.68 -18.19 15.88
CA THR A 361 6.03 -17.93 16.38
C THR A 361 6.03 -17.40 17.81
N HIS A 362 5.15 -16.46 18.11
CA HIS A 362 5.15 -15.69 19.35
C HIS A 362 4.02 -16.07 20.31
N VAL A 363 3.20 -17.08 19.99
CA VAL A 363 2.19 -17.62 20.91
C VAL A 363 2.35 -19.14 20.98
N HIS A 364 2.01 -19.87 19.91
CA HIS A 364 1.94 -21.34 19.94
C HIS A 364 3.28 -21.98 20.29
N LYS A 365 4.35 -21.67 19.53
CA LYS A 365 5.70 -22.18 19.83
C LYS A 365 6.21 -21.72 21.18
N VAL A 366 5.90 -20.50 21.60
CA VAL A 366 6.38 -20.01 22.91
C VAL A 366 5.74 -20.81 24.04
N TYR A 367 4.41 -20.94 24.06
CA TYR A 367 3.70 -21.67 25.11
C TYR A 367 4.06 -23.15 25.13
N GLU A 368 4.29 -23.77 23.96
CA GLU A 368 4.80 -25.13 23.88
C GLU A 368 6.17 -25.28 24.57
N ASN A 369 7.08 -24.33 24.34
CA ASN A 369 8.42 -24.35 24.94
C ASN A 369 8.46 -23.96 26.43
N ILE A 370 7.52 -23.14 26.91
CA ILE A 370 7.51 -22.66 28.30
C ILE A 370 6.52 -23.41 29.20
N ALA A 371 5.80 -24.41 28.69
CA ALA A 371 4.66 -25.05 29.36
C ALA A 371 4.96 -25.50 30.80
N GLN A 372 6.10 -26.17 31.04
CA GLN A 372 6.48 -26.65 32.37
C GLN A 372 6.66 -25.50 33.38
N HIS A 373 7.53 -24.53 33.05
CA HIS A 373 7.77 -23.36 33.90
C HIS A 373 6.52 -22.46 34.02
N PHE A 374 5.68 -22.40 32.98
CA PHE A 374 4.39 -21.73 33.03
C PHE A 374 3.48 -22.39 34.08
N SER A 375 3.43 -23.72 34.11
CA SER A 375 2.58 -24.49 35.02
C SER A 375 3.01 -24.34 36.49
N GLU A 376 4.32 -24.38 36.77
CA GLU A 376 4.87 -24.22 38.12
C GLU A 376 4.47 -22.88 38.78
N THR A 377 4.42 -21.82 37.98
CA THR A 377 4.24 -20.45 38.47
C THR A 377 2.78 -20.01 38.59
N ARG A 378 1.81 -20.80 38.09
CA ARG A 378 0.41 -20.35 37.88
C ARG A 378 -0.63 -21.39 38.28
N HIS A 379 -0.83 -21.56 39.59
CA HIS A 379 -1.77 -22.55 40.15
C HIS A 379 -3.01 -21.93 40.82
N LYS A 380 -2.97 -20.69 41.31
CA LYS A 380 -4.07 -20.12 42.13
C LYS A 380 -5.23 -19.57 41.28
N PRO A 381 -6.46 -20.15 41.35
CA PRO A 381 -7.66 -19.65 40.66
C PRO A 381 -8.01 -18.21 41.05
N TRP A 382 -8.59 -17.46 40.11
CA TRP A 382 -9.10 -16.11 40.38
C TRP A 382 -10.54 -16.19 40.92
N PRO A 383 -10.88 -15.50 42.02
CA PRO A 383 -12.18 -15.64 42.69
C PRO A 383 -13.38 -15.44 41.75
N ASN A 384 -13.41 -14.34 41.00
CA ASN A 384 -14.50 -14.02 40.08
C ASN A 384 -14.74 -15.09 38.99
N VAL A 385 -13.66 -15.74 38.52
CA VAL A 385 -13.77 -16.84 37.55
C VAL A 385 -14.35 -18.09 38.24
N VAL A 386 -13.91 -18.39 39.46
CA VAL A 386 -14.44 -19.51 40.24
C VAL A 386 -15.92 -19.30 40.57
N ASP A 387 -16.32 -18.09 40.94
CA ASP A 387 -17.71 -17.75 41.26
C ASP A 387 -18.61 -17.89 40.02
N PHE A 388 -18.13 -17.47 38.85
CA PHE A 388 -18.82 -17.71 37.58
C PHE A 388 -19.01 -19.21 37.32
N ILE A 389 -17.96 -20.02 37.47
CA ILE A 389 -18.02 -21.48 37.26
C ILE A 389 -19.00 -22.15 38.24
N LYS A 390 -19.00 -21.72 39.51
CA LYS A 390 -19.90 -22.25 40.54
C LYS A 390 -21.36 -21.80 40.38
N SER A 391 -21.62 -20.79 39.55
CA SER A 391 -22.98 -20.32 39.29
C SER A 391 -23.80 -21.21 38.35
N PHE A 392 -23.20 -22.26 37.77
CA PHE A 392 -23.90 -23.22 36.92
C PHE A 392 -24.55 -24.34 37.72
N GLU A 393 -25.70 -24.81 37.25
CA GLU A 393 -26.47 -25.87 37.90
C GLU A 393 -25.80 -27.24 37.75
N THR A 394 -26.07 -28.15 38.68
CA THR A 394 -25.62 -29.55 38.62
C THR A 394 -25.97 -30.19 37.28
N GLY A 395 -24.98 -30.84 36.65
CA GLY A 395 -25.11 -31.48 35.34
C GLY A 395 -24.82 -30.57 34.15
N SER A 396 -24.58 -29.27 34.36
CA SER A 396 -24.20 -28.34 33.28
C SER A 396 -22.88 -28.75 32.62
N LEU A 397 -22.75 -28.46 31.32
CA LEU A 397 -21.49 -28.58 30.57
C LEU A 397 -20.80 -27.23 30.43
N LEU A 398 -19.60 -27.10 31.00
CA LEU A 398 -18.73 -25.95 30.88
C LEU A 398 -17.50 -26.25 30.00
N VAL A 399 -17.22 -25.36 29.04
CA VAL A 399 -16.03 -25.46 28.18
C VAL A 399 -15.00 -24.39 28.54
N ASP A 400 -13.79 -24.80 28.91
CA ASP A 400 -12.65 -23.90 29.14
C ASP A 400 -11.81 -23.80 27.85
N VAL A 401 -12.01 -22.73 27.10
CA VAL A 401 -11.36 -22.48 25.80
C VAL A 401 -10.06 -21.73 26.03
N GLY A 402 -8.94 -22.39 25.74
CA GLY A 402 -7.58 -22.00 26.13
C GLY A 402 -7.28 -22.32 27.60
N CYS A 403 -7.56 -23.57 28.01
CA CYS A 403 -7.51 -24.00 29.41
C CYS A 403 -6.11 -23.99 30.03
N GLY A 404 -5.06 -23.88 29.22
CA GLY A 404 -3.67 -23.88 29.65
C GLY A 404 -3.33 -25.12 30.48
N ASN A 405 -2.84 -24.93 31.71
CA ASN A 405 -2.49 -26.01 32.64
C ASN A 405 -3.69 -26.56 33.45
N GLY A 406 -4.91 -26.24 33.03
CA GLY A 406 -6.16 -26.72 33.64
C GLY A 406 -6.49 -26.03 34.97
N LYS A 407 -6.06 -24.77 35.14
CA LYS A 407 -6.22 -23.99 36.38
C LYS A 407 -7.67 -23.95 36.91
N TYR A 408 -8.66 -24.01 36.02
CA TYR A 408 -10.08 -23.88 36.36
C TYR A 408 -10.89 -25.20 36.22
N MET A 409 -10.24 -26.28 35.78
CA MET A 409 -10.90 -27.56 35.44
C MET A 409 -11.43 -28.35 36.63
N ASN A 410 -11.15 -27.92 37.87
CA ASN A 410 -11.63 -28.54 39.11
C ASN A 410 -12.26 -27.51 40.07
N CYS A 411 -12.87 -26.45 39.51
CA CYS A 411 -13.50 -25.39 40.30
C CYS A 411 -15.02 -25.53 40.42
N GLY A 412 -15.64 -26.28 39.51
CA GLY A 412 -17.08 -26.56 39.52
C GLY A 412 -17.44 -27.70 40.46
N GLN A 413 -18.62 -27.62 41.06
CA GLN A 413 -19.20 -28.72 41.84
C GLN A 413 -20.29 -29.38 40.99
N ASN A 414 -20.16 -30.69 40.72
CA ASN A 414 -21.16 -31.49 40.01
C ASN A 414 -21.50 -31.01 38.59
N ILE A 415 -20.56 -30.36 37.89
CA ILE A 415 -20.70 -29.99 36.47
C ILE A 415 -19.68 -30.78 35.63
N PHE A 416 -19.96 -30.95 34.35
CA PHE A 416 -18.99 -31.48 33.40
C PHE A 416 -18.10 -30.36 32.88
N GLN A 417 -16.78 -30.58 32.89
CA GLN A 417 -15.81 -29.60 32.38
C GLN A 417 -14.98 -30.23 31.26
N ILE A 418 -14.86 -29.53 30.13
CA ILE A 418 -13.97 -29.89 29.02
C ILE A 418 -13.03 -28.72 28.75
N GLY A 419 -11.73 -29.00 28.76
CA GLY A 419 -10.70 -28.02 28.42
C GLY A 419 -10.28 -28.13 26.96
N LEU A 420 -9.92 -27.01 26.35
CA LEU A 420 -9.35 -26.96 25.00
C LEU A 420 -8.11 -26.09 25.03
N ASP A 421 -7.01 -26.53 24.43
CA ASP A 421 -5.82 -25.70 24.24
C ASP A 421 -5.10 -26.08 22.92
N THR A 422 -4.23 -25.19 22.45
CA THR A 422 -3.37 -25.44 21.28
C THR A 422 -2.04 -26.08 21.65
N SER A 423 -1.58 -25.94 22.89
CA SER A 423 -0.30 -26.49 23.36
C SER A 423 -0.47 -27.93 23.85
N ILE A 424 0.18 -28.86 23.16
CA ILE A 424 0.20 -30.27 23.54
C ILE A 424 0.87 -30.45 24.92
N SER A 425 1.95 -29.72 25.17
CA SER A 425 2.64 -29.77 26.47
C SER A 425 1.76 -29.34 27.64
N LEU A 426 0.94 -28.28 27.49
CA LEU A 426 -0.01 -27.87 28.53
C LEU A 426 -1.17 -28.85 28.69
N LEU A 427 -1.65 -29.45 27.60
CA LEU A 427 -2.66 -30.49 27.65
C LEU A 427 -2.16 -31.77 28.34
N ASN A 428 -0.89 -32.12 28.19
CA ASN A 428 -0.29 -33.26 28.91
C ASN A 428 -0.29 -33.03 30.43
N VAL A 429 -0.01 -31.81 30.90
CA VAL A 429 -0.16 -31.44 32.32
C VAL A 429 -1.61 -31.62 32.80
N CYS A 430 -2.59 -31.29 31.96
CA CYS A 430 -4.00 -31.50 32.29
C CYS A 430 -4.36 -32.99 32.37
N ARG A 431 -3.82 -33.81 31.45
CA ARG A 431 -4.03 -35.27 31.43
C ARG A 431 -3.41 -35.96 32.64
N GLU A 432 -2.24 -35.52 33.11
CA GLU A 432 -1.65 -36.02 34.35
C GLU A 432 -2.57 -35.78 35.55
N LYS A 433 -3.31 -34.66 35.56
CA LYS A 433 -4.35 -34.34 36.55
C LYS A 433 -5.70 -35.02 36.27
N GLN A 434 -5.78 -35.90 35.27
CA GLN A 434 -6.99 -36.62 34.85
C GLN A 434 -8.13 -35.71 34.36
N TYR A 435 -7.82 -34.53 33.83
CA TYR A 435 -8.82 -33.63 33.24
C TYR A 435 -9.20 -34.02 31.81
N GLN A 436 -10.47 -33.82 31.46
CA GLN A 436 -10.98 -34.04 30.12
C GLN A 436 -10.58 -32.86 29.23
N VAL A 437 -9.70 -33.10 28.27
CA VAL A 437 -9.15 -32.04 27.42
C VAL A 437 -9.01 -32.43 25.95
N LEU A 438 -9.12 -31.43 25.08
CA LEU A 438 -9.08 -31.56 23.63
C LEU A 438 -7.97 -30.67 23.06
N LEU A 439 -7.27 -31.18 22.03
CA LEU A 439 -6.41 -30.32 21.21
C LEU A 439 -7.31 -29.54 20.24
N GLY A 440 -7.25 -28.21 20.28
CA GLY A 440 -8.10 -27.39 19.43
C GLY A 440 -7.73 -25.92 19.44
N ASN A 441 -8.27 -25.18 18.47
CA ASN A 441 -8.03 -23.75 18.30
C ASN A 441 -9.31 -22.97 18.64
N CYS A 442 -9.20 -21.88 19.40
CA CYS A 442 -10.34 -21.03 19.76
C CYS A 442 -11.05 -20.39 18.55
N LEU A 443 -10.39 -20.33 17.38
CA LEU A 443 -10.96 -19.86 16.12
C LEU A 443 -11.82 -20.90 15.39
N ARG A 444 -11.74 -22.17 15.82
CA ARG A 444 -12.57 -23.28 15.31
C ARG A 444 -12.66 -24.35 16.38
N ILE A 445 -13.62 -24.21 17.28
CA ILE A 445 -13.80 -25.12 18.40
C ILE A 445 -14.39 -26.44 17.87
N PRO A 446 -13.76 -27.61 18.10
CA PRO A 446 -14.21 -28.91 17.59
C PRO A 446 -15.38 -29.48 18.40
N LEU A 447 -16.38 -28.65 18.69
CA LEU A 447 -17.62 -28.99 19.36
C LEU A 447 -18.80 -28.56 18.49
N LEU A 448 -19.92 -29.28 18.62
CA LEU A 448 -21.16 -28.95 17.94
C LEU A 448 -21.72 -27.61 18.43
N ASP A 449 -22.55 -27.00 17.58
CA ASP A 449 -23.33 -25.81 17.94
C ASP A 449 -24.28 -26.13 19.08
N ASN A 450 -24.53 -25.15 19.96
CA ASN A 450 -25.55 -25.25 21.01
C ASN A 450 -25.41 -26.45 21.96
N VAL A 451 -24.18 -26.82 22.33
CA VAL A 451 -23.91 -28.00 23.18
C VAL A 451 -23.61 -27.63 24.64
N ALA A 452 -22.98 -26.47 24.88
CA ALA A 452 -22.50 -26.08 26.20
C ALA A 452 -23.47 -25.14 26.92
N ASP A 453 -23.61 -25.31 28.24
CA ASP A 453 -24.39 -24.41 29.10
C ASP A 453 -23.55 -23.19 29.47
N GLY A 454 -22.22 -23.35 29.56
CA GLY A 454 -21.32 -22.24 29.74
C GLY A 454 -19.95 -22.41 29.08
N ALA A 455 -19.25 -21.30 28.93
CA ALA A 455 -17.86 -21.29 28.48
C ALA A 455 -17.03 -20.26 29.25
N ILE A 456 -15.73 -20.49 29.34
CA ILE A 456 -14.76 -19.49 29.80
C ILE A 456 -13.64 -19.38 28.78
N SER A 457 -13.11 -18.16 28.62
CA SER A 457 -11.93 -17.89 27.80
C SER A 457 -11.06 -16.89 28.54
N ILE A 458 -10.11 -17.41 29.33
CA ILE A 458 -9.34 -16.63 30.28
C ILE A 458 -7.92 -16.40 29.78
N ALA A 459 -7.60 -15.15 29.44
CA ALA A 459 -6.28 -14.76 28.94
C ALA A 459 -5.89 -15.44 27.61
N VAL A 460 -6.83 -15.52 26.66
CA VAL A 460 -6.66 -16.22 25.37
C VAL A 460 -6.80 -15.28 24.19
N ILE A 461 -7.91 -14.54 24.11
CA ILE A 461 -8.28 -13.73 22.94
C ILE A 461 -7.24 -12.65 22.62
N HIS A 462 -6.56 -12.11 23.63
CA HIS A 462 -5.48 -11.14 23.43
C HIS A 462 -4.25 -11.72 22.73
N HIS A 463 -4.14 -13.03 22.57
CA HIS A 463 -3.07 -13.65 21.78
C HIS A 463 -3.34 -13.63 20.27
N LEU A 464 -4.54 -13.22 19.84
CA LEU A 464 -4.92 -13.15 18.43
C LEU A 464 -4.57 -11.79 17.84
N SER A 465 -3.80 -11.83 16.76
CA SER A 465 -3.04 -10.70 16.23
C SER A 465 -3.85 -9.69 15.43
N THR A 466 -5.06 -10.05 15.01
CA THR A 466 -5.97 -9.14 14.31
C THR A 466 -7.34 -9.08 14.97
N GLU A 467 -8.04 -7.97 14.77
CA GLU A 467 -9.39 -7.76 15.30
C GLU A 467 -10.36 -8.82 14.80
N GLU A 468 -10.26 -9.23 13.54
CA GLU A 468 -11.14 -10.22 12.90
C GLU A 468 -10.97 -11.61 13.52
N ARG A 469 -9.74 -11.97 13.90
CA ARG A 469 -9.46 -13.23 14.61
C ARG A 469 -10.04 -13.18 16.02
N ARG A 470 -9.88 -12.05 16.73
CA ARG A 470 -10.50 -11.83 18.05
C ARG A 470 -12.03 -11.94 17.98
N PHE A 471 -12.63 -11.29 17.00
CA PHE A 471 -14.06 -11.38 16.70
C PHE A 471 -14.49 -12.81 16.40
N SER A 472 -13.73 -13.54 15.57
CA SER A 472 -14.02 -14.94 15.22
C SER A 472 -13.97 -15.88 16.42
N ALA A 473 -13.05 -15.66 17.37
CA ALA A 473 -12.99 -16.43 18.61
C ALA A 473 -14.23 -16.20 19.50
N ILE A 474 -14.69 -14.94 19.65
CA ILE A 474 -15.93 -14.65 20.38
C ILE A 474 -17.14 -15.27 19.69
N ARG A 475 -17.18 -15.24 18.36
CA ARG A 475 -18.23 -15.91 17.57
C ARG A 475 -18.27 -17.41 17.84
N GLU A 476 -17.11 -18.08 17.86
CA GLU A 476 -17.02 -19.51 18.16
C GLU A 476 -17.47 -19.84 19.58
N LEU A 477 -17.08 -19.02 20.57
CA LEU A 477 -17.56 -19.14 21.93
C LEU A 477 -19.10 -19.07 22.00
N LEU A 478 -19.71 -18.11 21.30
CA LEU A 478 -21.17 -18.01 21.25
C LEU A 478 -21.82 -19.14 20.44
N ARG A 479 -21.16 -19.67 19.40
CA ARG A 479 -21.69 -20.77 18.57
C ARG A 479 -21.93 -22.03 19.42
N ILE A 480 -20.98 -22.40 20.26
CA ILE A 480 -21.05 -23.64 21.06
C ILE A 480 -22.05 -23.55 22.23
N LEU A 481 -22.46 -22.36 22.66
CA LEU A 481 -23.41 -22.19 23.76
C LEU A 481 -24.85 -22.48 23.31
N LYS A 482 -25.64 -23.11 24.19
CA LYS A 482 -27.10 -23.16 24.07
C LYS A 482 -27.73 -21.77 24.19
N ALA A 483 -28.98 -21.62 23.78
CA ALA A 483 -29.77 -20.43 24.10
C ALA A 483 -29.86 -20.26 25.63
N GLY A 484 -29.61 -19.06 26.14
CA GLY A 484 -29.44 -18.78 27.57
C GLY A 484 -28.09 -19.19 28.16
N GLY A 485 -27.23 -19.86 27.40
CA GLY A 485 -25.88 -20.21 27.84
C GLY A 485 -25.00 -18.97 28.01
N ARG A 486 -24.05 -19.03 28.96
CA ARG A 486 -23.24 -17.86 29.35
C ARG A 486 -21.75 -18.09 29.11
N VAL A 487 -21.05 -17.06 28.64
CA VAL A 487 -19.58 -17.09 28.50
C VAL A 487 -18.93 -15.95 29.27
N LEU A 488 -17.82 -16.27 29.94
CA LEU A 488 -16.94 -15.31 30.59
C LEU A 488 -15.63 -15.15 29.80
N VAL A 489 -15.30 -13.92 29.43
CA VAL A 489 -14.07 -13.58 28.68
C VAL A 489 -13.21 -12.65 29.53
N TYR A 490 -11.92 -12.99 29.69
CA TYR A 490 -10.91 -12.16 30.35
C TYR A 490 -9.77 -11.83 29.38
N VAL A 491 -9.49 -10.55 29.17
CA VAL A 491 -8.38 -10.06 28.33
C VAL A 491 -7.51 -9.06 29.08
N TRP A 492 -6.22 -8.98 28.74
CA TRP A 492 -5.32 -8.04 29.40
C TRP A 492 -5.70 -6.61 29.06
N ALA A 493 -5.81 -5.77 30.09
CA ALA A 493 -6.07 -4.35 29.92
C ALA A 493 -4.79 -3.61 29.54
N LYS A 494 -4.90 -2.63 28.65
CA LYS A 494 -3.82 -1.68 28.39
C LYS A 494 -3.61 -0.83 29.64
N GLU A 495 -4.69 -0.39 30.27
CA GLU A 495 -4.70 0.39 31.50
C GLU A 495 -4.35 -0.51 32.70
N GLN A 496 -3.13 -0.35 33.25
CA GLN A 496 -2.70 -1.10 34.43
C GLN A 496 -2.86 -0.28 35.73
N LYS A 497 -3.33 0.96 35.61
CA LYS A 497 -3.85 1.80 36.70
C LYS A 497 -5.34 2.06 36.39
N HIS A 498 -6.24 1.68 37.30
CA HIS A 498 -7.67 1.93 37.14
C HIS A 498 -8.20 2.56 38.43
N ARG A 499 -8.93 3.69 38.31
CA ARG A 499 -9.42 4.49 39.44
C ARG A 499 -8.33 4.77 40.50
N ASN A 500 -7.14 5.16 40.05
CA ASN A 500 -5.93 5.42 40.85
C ASN A 500 -5.32 4.22 41.60
N GLU A 501 -5.82 3.00 41.38
CA GLU A 501 -5.22 1.79 41.94
C GLU A 501 -4.34 1.07 40.92
N LYS A 502 -3.10 0.75 41.33
CA LYS A 502 -2.19 -0.08 40.54
C LYS A 502 -2.67 -1.53 40.52
N SER A 503 -2.65 -2.14 39.34
CA SER A 503 -2.93 -3.57 39.16
C SER A 503 -1.92 -4.45 39.87
N SER A 504 -2.27 -5.72 40.06
CA SER A 504 -1.35 -6.74 40.56
C SER A 504 -0.06 -6.85 39.73
N TYR A 505 -0.15 -6.61 38.41
CA TYR A 505 0.97 -6.64 37.48
C TYR A 505 2.03 -5.58 37.81
N LEU A 506 1.62 -4.31 38.01
CA LEU A 506 2.55 -3.23 38.38
C LEU A 506 3.13 -3.42 39.78
N LYS A 507 2.34 -3.96 40.72
CA LYS A 507 2.73 -4.17 42.13
C LYS A 507 3.81 -5.25 42.33
N GLN A 508 4.10 -6.05 41.31
CA GLN A 508 5.16 -7.07 41.34
C GLN A 508 6.56 -6.49 41.16
N ASP A 509 6.70 -5.26 40.65
CA ASP A 509 7.99 -4.57 40.67
C ASP A 509 8.20 -3.92 42.04
N ARG A 510 9.34 -4.22 42.68
CA ARG A 510 9.73 -3.62 43.96
C ARG A 510 9.95 -2.11 43.82
N LYS A 511 10.38 -1.62 42.65
CA LYS A 511 10.55 -0.18 42.38
C LYS A 511 9.22 0.56 42.39
N ASN A 512 8.17 -0.03 41.83
CA ASN A 512 6.82 0.57 41.78
C ASN A 512 6.09 0.66 43.13
N ARG A 513 6.65 0.07 44.20
CA ARG A 513 6.12 0.16 45.58
C ARG A 513 6.60 1.41 46.33
N ARG A 514 7.71 2.02 45.91
CA ARG A 514 8.17 3.34 46.38
C ARG A 514 7.78 4.34 45.30
N CYS A 515 7.15 5.45 45.65
CA CYS A 515 6.64 6.45 44.70
C CYS A 515 7.76 7.19 43.95
N GLU A 516 8.53 6.51 43.11
CA GLU A 516 9.58 7.12 42.28
C GLU A 516 9.36 6.68 40.83
N GLU A 517 8.76 7.58 40.04
CA GLU A 517 8.57 7.43 38.59
C GLU A 517 9.84 7.88 37.87
N ASN A 518 10.74 6.94 37.58
CA ASN A 518 11.81 7.13 36.60
C ASN A 518 11.73 5.98 35.58
N GLU A 519 10.85 6.11 34.58
CA GLU A 519 10.73 5.14 33.50
C GLU A 519 11.83 5.38 32.46
N ALA A 520 12.90 4.58 32.52
CA ALA A 520 13.81 4.43 31.40
C ALA A 520 13.07 3.71 30.26
N VAL A 521 12.88 4.40 29.12
CA VAL A 521 12.16 3.87 27.96
C VAL A 521 13.12 3.04 27.10
N SER A 522 12.96 1.72 27.08
CA SER A 522 13.57 0.90 26.03
C SER A 522 12.73 1.03 24.75
N ASN A 523 13.26 1.67 23.71
CA ASN A 523 12.65 1.77 22.38
C ASN A 523 12.90 0.53 21.50
N GLU A 524 13.08 -0.65 22.11
CA GLU A 524 13.38 -1.87 21.37
C GLU A 524 12.14 -2.35 20.60
N LYS A 525 12.32 -2.57 19.30
CA LYS A 525 11.32 -3.13 18.40
C LYS A 525 11.90 -4.35 17.71
N LEU A 526 11.04 -5.32 17.40
CA LEU A 526 11.39 -6.46 16.56
C LEU A 526 10.78 -6.27 15.18
N THR A 527 11.61 -6.25 14.14
CA THR A 527 11.17 -6.28 12.73
C THR A 527 10.91 -7.72 12.33
N LEU A 528 9.67 -8.04 11.98
CA LEU A 528 9.26 -9.34 11.46
C LEU A 528 9.68 -9.49 9.99
N VAL A 529 9.66 -10.73 9.49
CA VAL A 529 10.11 -11.13 8.13
C VAL A 529 9.45 -10.32 7.00
N ASP A 530 8.26 -9.75 7.25
CA ASP A 530 7.48 -8.97 6.27
C ASP A 530 7.53 -7.44 6.52
N GLY A 531 8.52 -6.95 7.28
CA GLY A 531 8.74 -5.52 7.52
C GLY A 531 7.85 -4.88 8.59
N VAL A 532 7.01 -5.67 9.28
CA VAL A 532 6.18 -5.19 10.40
C VAL A 532 7.02 -5.10 11.67
N GLU A 533 7.05 -3.93 12.29
CA GLU A 533 7.74 -3.70 13.57
C GLU A 533 6.78 -3.83 14.75
N ILE A 534 7.06 -4.75 15.68
CA ILE A 534 6.30 -4.88 16.93
C ILE A 534 7.18 -4.43 18.12
N PRO A 535 6.70 -3.50 18.97
CA PRO A 535 7.45 -3.03 20.13
C PRO A 535 7.57 -4.11 21.22
N ILE A 536 8.74 -4.18 21.86
CA ILE A 536 8.98 -5.08 23.00
C ILE A 536 8.64 -4.34 24.29
N HIS A 537 7.72 -4.90 25.06
CA HIS A 537 7.27 -4.34 26.32
C HIS A 537 8.26 -4.64 27.46
N THR A 538 8.57 -3.62 28.27
CA THR A 538 9.31 -3.78 29.52
C THR A 538 8.40 -4.35 30.60
N ASN A 539 8.63 -5.60 31.01
CA ASN A 539 7.79 -6.27 32.01
C ASN A 539 7.55 -5.42 33.27
N ARG A 540 6.30 -5.44 33.76
CA ARG A 540 5.81 -4.77 34.99
C ARG A 540 5.76 -3.24 34.90
N THR A 541 5.65 -2.71 33.68
CA THR A 541 5.44 -1.28 33.43
C THR A 541 4.08 -1.03 32.78
N GLN A 542 3.68 0.23 32.62
CA GLN A 542 2.43 0.59 31.93
C GLN A 542 2.55 0.28 30.42
N PHE A 543 1.52 -0.34 29.82
CA PHE A 543 1.52 -0.61 28.39
C PHE A 543 1.36 0.68 27.58
N LYS A 544 2.28 0.90 26.62
CA LYS A 544 2.28 2.07 25.73
C LYS A 544 1.55 1.81 24.41
N HIS A 545 1.72 0.61 23.85
CA HIS A 545 1.08 0.14 22.62
C HIS A 545 0.04 -0.95 22.93
N GLN A 546 -0.91 -1.18 22.02
CA GLN A 546 -1.88 -2.29 22.15
C GLN A 546 -1.25 -3.60 21.70
N ASP A 547 -0.60 -3.60 20.54
CA ASP A 547 0.18 -4.74 20.04
C ASP A 547 1.60 -4.69 20.56
N VAL A 548 2.00 -5.69 21.36
CA VAL A 548 3.30 -5.74 22.03
C VAL A 548 3.85 -7.16 22.14
N LEU A 549 5.17 -7.26 22.16
CA LEU A 549 5.88 -8.49 22.55
C LEU A 549 6.26 -8.42 24.04
N VAL A 550 5.77 -9.35 24.84
CA VAL A 550 6.00 -9.43 26.29
C VAL A 550 7.07 -10.50 26.60
N PRO A 551 8.25 -10.12 27.10
CA PRO A 551 9.33 -11.06 27.39
C PRO A 551 8.99 -12.07 28.50
N TRP A 552 9.41 -13.31 28.32
CA TRP A 552 9.37 -14.39 29.31
C TRP A 552 10.76 -14.99 29.49
N LYS A 553 11.34 -14.83 30.67
CA LYS A 553 12.71 -15.30 30.97
C LYS A 553 12.65 -16.63 31.72
N LEU A 554 13.28 -17.66 31.18
CA LEU A 554 13.52 -18.91 31.92
C LEU A 554 14.77 -18.76 32.78
N LYS A 555 14.69 -19.12 34.05
CA LYS A 555 15.87 -19.29 34.91
C LYS A 555 16.27 -20.77 34.82
N LYS A 556 17.52 -21.08 34.46
CA LYS A 556 18.04 -22.45 34.65
C LYS A 556 18.11 -22.71 36.15
N ASN A 557 17.47 -23.79 36.61
CA ASN A 557 17.71 -24.32 37.95
C ASN A 557 19.19 -24.71 38.05
N SER A 558 19.84 -24.24 39.10
CA SER A 558 21.23 -24.54 39.45
C SER A 558 21.40 -26.02 39.79
N GLY A 559 21.44 -26.88 38.77
CA GLY A 559 21.92 -28.26 38.84
C GLY A 559 23.29 -28.33 38.19
N LYS A 560 24.29 -28.77 38.96
CA LYS A 560 25.72 -28.88 38.60
C LYS A 560 25.95 -29.37 37.16
N SER A 561 26.53 -28.53 36.30
CA SER A 561 27.41 -28.98 35.21
C SER A 561 28.41 -27.88 34.85
N LEU A 562 29.62 -28.31 34.50
CA LEU A 562 30.86 -27.53 34.46
C LEU A 562 30.93 -26.51 33.32
N ASN A 563 31.56 -25.38 33.65
CA ASN A 563 32.35 -24.45 32.83
C ASN A 563 32.30 -24.62 31.30
N THR A 564 31.51 -23.77 30.64
CA THR A 564 31.93 -23.02 29.44
C THR A 564 31.19 -21.67 29.44
N GLY A 565 31.93 -20.58 29.25
CA GLY A 565 31.41 -19.21 29.38
C GLY A 565 30.48 -18.82 28.23
N THR A 566 29.23 -18.50 28.57
CA THR A 566 28.35 -17.42 28.07
C THR A 566 26.96 -17.71 28.66
N ASP A 567 26.67 -17.05 29.78
CA ASP A 567 25.51 -17.30 30.63
C ASP A 567 24.26 -16.59 30.04
N GLU A 568 23.72 -17.10 28.94
CA GLU A 568 22.52 -16.51 28.32
C GLU A 568 21.24 -17.16 28.84
N SER A 569 20.50 -16.42 29.67
CA SER A 569 19.12 -16.76 30.04
C SER A 569 18.21 -16.72 28.81
N GLN A 570 17.62 -17.85 28.42
CA GLN A 570 16.71 -17.91 27.26
C GLN A 570 15.46 -17.05 27.51
N THR A 571 15.24 -16.08 26.64
CA THR A 571 14.08 -15.17 26.69
C THR A 571 13.16 -15.44 25.51
N PHE A 572 11.89 -15.69 25.79
CA PHE A 572 10.85 -15.86 24.77
C PHE A 572 9.99 -14.61 24.68
N LEU A 573 9.63 -14.19 23.46
CA LEU A 573 8.81 -13.01 23.23
C LEU A 573 7.39 -13.44 22.89
N ARG A 574 6.44 -13.12 23.78
CA ARG A 574 5.04 -13.50 23.62
C ARG A 574 4.22 -12.37 23.02
N TYR A 575 3.44 -12.63 21.98
CA TYR A 575 2.57 -11.59 21.40
C TYR A 575 1.32 -11.38 22.25
N TYR A 576 0.96 -10.11 22.46
CA TYR A 576 -0.26 -9.67 23.14
C TYR A 576 -0.86 -8.46 22.41
N HIS A 577 -2.18 -8.49 22.24
CA HIS A 577 -3.02 -7.33 22.02
C HIS A 577 -3.68 -6.94 23.35
N VAL A 578 -3.16 -5.91 24.02
CA VAL A 578 -3.76 -5.39 25.26
C VAL A 578 -4.94 -4.46 24.94
N PHE A 579 -6.10 -4.75 25.51
CA PHE A 579 -7.37 -4.10 25.20
C PHE A 579 -7.50 -2.77 25.93
N LYS A 580 -8.03 -1.75 25.26
CA LYS A 580 -8.42 -0.49 25.90
C LYS A 580 -9.78 -0.61 26.59
N GLU A 581 -10.07 0.30 27.50
CA GLU A 581 -11.40 0.47 28.09
C GLU A 581 -12.48 0.59 27.00
N GLY A 582 -13.55 -0.19 27.12
CA GLY A 582 -14.67 -0.22 26.17
C GLY A 582 -14.43 -1.01 24.88
N GLU A 583 -13.19 -1.42 24.58
CA GLU A 583 -12.86 -2.13 23.33
C GLU A 583 -13.54 -3.50 23.26
N LEU A 584 -13.46 -4.27 24.36
CA LEU A 584 -14.05 -5.60 24.42
C LEU A 584 -15.58 -5.53 24.35
N GLU A 585 -16.19 -4.58 25.05
CA GLU A 585 -17.63 -4.35 25.06
C GLU A 585 -18.16 -3.97 23.67
N ASN A 586 -17.46 -3.06 22.98
CA ASN A 586 -17.80 -2.65 21.62
C ASN A 586 -17.68 -3.82 20.63
N MET A 587 -16.69 -4.69 20.79
CA MET A 587 -16.56 -5.92 20.00
C MET A 587 -17.73 -6.87 20.27
N CYS A 588 -18.10 -7.06 21.54
CA CYS A 588 -19.19 -7.95 21.94
C CYS A 588 -20.58 -7.44 21.51
N ALA A 589 -20.78 -6.12 21.43
CA ALA A 589 -22.05 -5.50 21.03
C ALA A 589 -22.48 -5.83 19.59
N GLN A 590 -21.55 -6.31 18.76
CA GLN A 590 -21.79 -6.68 17.36
C GLN A 590 -22.42 -8.08 17.21
N PHE A 591 -22.49 -8.88 18.28
CA PHE A 591 -23.10 -10.20 18.26
C PHE A 591 -24.56 -10.16 18.72
N ASN A 592 -25.36 -11.14 18.27
CA ASN A 592 -26.70 -11.36 18.81
C ASN A 592 -26.64 -12.05 20.18
N SER A 593 -26.08 -11.36 21.17
CA SER A 593 -25.97 -11.81 22.56
C SER A 593 -26.41 -10.67 23.50
N LYS A 594 -26.57 -10.98 24.78
CA LYS A 594 -26.87 -10.01 25.83
C LYS A 594 -25.64 -9.85 26.71
N LEU A 595 -25.13 -8.62 26.83
CA LEU A 595 -24.08 -8.28 27.79
C LEU A 595 -24.68 -8.25 29.20
N LEU A 596 -24.29 -9.21 30.05
CA LEU A 596 -24.77 -9.28 31.45
C LEU A 596 -23.94 -8.38 32.36
N HIS A 597 -22.62 -8.47 32.26
CA HIS A 597 -21.68 -7.69 33.06
C HIS A 597 -20.44 -7.30 32.24
N SER A 598 -19.93 -6.09 32.47
CA SER A 598 -18.57 -5.68 32.10
C SER A 598 -17.87 -5.06 33.30
N TYR A 599 -16.61 -5.44 33.56
CA TYR A 599 -15.85 -4.94 34.69
C TYR A 599 -14.33 -5.05 34.49
N TYR A 600 -13.60 -4.26 35.28
CA TYR A 600 -12.14 -4.32 35.39
C TYR A 600 -11.71 -5.20 36.56
N ASP A 601 -10.77 -6.12 36.36
CA ASP A 601 -10.25 -7.03 37.38
C ASP A 601 -8.71 -7.13 37.34
N GLN A 602 -8.05 -6.42 38.26
CA GLN A 602 -6.60 -6.52 38.52
C GLN A 602 -5.69 -6.44 37.27
N GLY A 603 -6.04 -5.59 36.29
CA GLY A 603 -5.29 -5.42 35.04
C GLY A 603 -5.90 -6.15 33.84
N ASN A 604 -7.16 -6.57 33.94
CA ASN A 604 -7.90 -7.25 32.88
C ASN A 604 -9.26 -6.59 32.66
N TRP A 605 -9.69 -6.51 31.39
CA TRP A 605 -11.07 -6.22 31.01
C TRP A 605 -11.84 -7.53 30.89
N CYS A 606 -13.03 -7.57 31.49
CA CYS A 606 -13.81 -8.79 31.66
C CYS A 606 -15.25 -8.57 31.24
N VAL A 607 -15.82 -9.49 30.47
CA VAL A 607 -17.24 -9.47 30.09
C VAL A 607 -17.91 -10.82 30.32
N ILE A 608 -19.17 -10.78 30.73
CA ILE A 608 -20.07 -11.93 30.74
C ILE A 608 -21.15 -11.70 29.69
N LEU A 609 -21.24 -12.62 28.73
CA LEU A 609 -22.26 -12.62 27.69
C LEU A 609 -23.22 -13.78 27.88
N GLU A 610 -24.48 -13.58 27.51
CA GLU A 610 -25.52 -14.60 27.42
C GLU A 610 -25.98 -14.73 25.97
N LYS A 611 -26.03 -15.94 25.44
CA LYS A 611 -26.55 -16.19 24.09
C LYS A 611 -28.08 -16.04 24.09
N LYS A 612 -28.59 -15.26 23.13
CA LYS A 612 -30.04 -15.11 22.92
C LYS A 612 -30.67 -16.31 22.24
#